data_AF-A0AAD8ZHS2-F1
#
_entry.id   AF-A0AAD8ZHS2-F1
#
_cell.length_a   1.000
_cell.length_b   1.000
_cell.length_c   1.000
_cell.angle_alpha   90.00
_cell.angle_beta   90.00
_cell.angle_gamma   90.00
#
_symmetry.space_group_name_H-M   'P 1'
#
loop_
_entity.id
_entity.type
_entity.pdbx_description
1 polymer ?
#
loop_
_entity_poly.entity_id
_entity_poly.type
_entity_poly.pdbx_seq_one_letter_code
_entity_poly.pdbx_strand_id
1 'polypeptide(L)'
;MEQSYEEEIKLLQQEIEMYEAEQENCMRSISTEHGDVVQSILKTVCSHKERGDGVLKKDVSKLITEITNMETDLRRQTKISEISLSECCVKTLEKRKRETIQQYRLSGHCRFLSFQVEFALTEIQDSDSFLRKVTDLNIIVDGAEFKDLGAFVSRVEETKSLYLFFRTLRLFSDRCDERARTFRYFKGGWL
;
A
#
# COMPACT_ATOMS: atom_id res chain seq x y z
N MET A 1 -11.32 -5.14 -41.01
CA MET A 1 -10.96 -5.85 -39.76
C MET A 1 -9.56 -5.46 -39.32
N GLU A 2 -8.53 -5.54 -40.17
CA GLU A 2 -7.15 -5.15 -39.83
C GLU A 2 -7.01 -3.71 -39.29
N GLN A 3 -7.61 -2.73 -39.96
CA GLN A 3 -7.59 -1.32 -39.52
C GLN A 3 -8.26 -1.09 -38.16
N SER A 4 -9.31 -1.87 -37.84
CA SER A 4 -9.99 -1.78 -36.54
C SER A 4 -9.10 -2.26 -35.41
N TYR A 5 -8.27 -3.28 -35.66
CA TYR A 5 -7.30 -3.78 -34.68
C TYR A 5 -6.10 -2.84 -34.54
N GLU A 6 -5.65 -2.20 -35.63
CA GLU A 6 -4.60 -1.16 -35.54
C GLU A 6 -5.05 0.05 -34.71
N GLU A 7 -6.31 0.48 -34.87
CA GLU A 7 -6.89 1.55 -34.07
C GLU A 7 -7.01 1.15 -32.59
N GLU A 8 -7.47 -0.08 -32.30
CA GLU A 8 -7.56 -0.61 -30.94
C GLU A 8 -6.18 -0.72 -30.26
N ILE A 9 -5.17 -1.24 -30.97
CA ILE A 9 -3.78 -1.31 -30.49
C ILE A 9 -3.27 0.09 -30.15
N LYS A 10 -3.54 1.09 -31.00
CA LYS A 10 -3.09 2.46 -30.77
C LYS A 10 -3.74 3.10 -29.55
N LEU A 11 -5.03 2.83 -29.32
CA LEU A 11 -5.74 3.29 -28.12
C LEU A 11 -5.17 2.65 -26.86
N LEU A 12 -4.94 1.34 -26.87
CA LEU A 12 -4.34 0.62 -25.75
C LEU A 12 -2.91 1.12 -25.44
N GLN A 13 -2.11 1.41 -26.47
CA GLN A 13 -0.78 1.98 -26.30
C GLN A 13 -0.82 3.36 -25.61
N GLN A 14 -1.75 4.23 -26.01
CA GLN A 14 -1.94 5.52 -25.36
C GLN A 14 -2.39 5.36 -23.90
N GLU A 15 -3.24 4.37 -23.63
CA GLU A 15 -3.69 4.08 -22.27
C GLU A 15 -2.54 3.59 -21.38
N ILE A 16 -1.66 2.72 -21.92
CA ILE A 16 -0.44 2.27 -21.22
C ILE A 16 0.48 3.44 -20.90
N GLU A 17 0.78 4.31 -21.89
CA GLU A 17 1.63 5.49 -21.67
C GLU A 17 1.05 6.42 -20.59
N MET A 18 -0.28 6.59 -20.57
CA MET A 18 -0.97 7.35 -19.54
C MET A 18 -0.82 6.73 -18.15
N TYR A 19 -1.00 5.41 -18.01
CA TYR A 19 -0.84 4.72 -16.73
C TYR A 19 0.62 4.72 -16.24
N GLU A 20 1.59 4.57 -17.13
CA GLU A 20 3.02 4.67 -16.79
C GLU A 20 3.37 6.07 -16.27
N ALA A 21 2.87 7.12 -16.93
CA ALA A 21 3.05 8.49 -16.47
C ALA A 21 2.38 8.75 -15.11
N GLU A 22 1.21 8.13 -14.84
CA GLU A 22 0.56 8.22 -13.53
C GLU A 22 1.35 7.49 -12.44
N GLN A 23 1.92 6.32 -12.74
CA GLN A 23 2.80 5.60 -11.81
C GLN A 23 4.06 6.41 -11.47
N GLU A 24 4.69 7.03 -12.48
CA GLU A 24 5.85 7.87 -12.26
C GLU A 24 5.49 9.09 -11.38
N ASN A 25 4.32 9.70 -11.63
CA ASN A 25 3.82 10.78 -10.79
C ASN A 25 3.51 10.31 -9.36
N CYS A 26 3.00 9.10 -9.14
CA CYS A 26 2.84 8.55 -7.79
C CYS A 26 4.19 8.53 -7.05
N MET A 27 5.26 7.99 -7.66
CA MET A 27 6.59 7.96 -7.03
C MET A 27 7.10 9.38 -6.71
N ARG A 28 6.84 10.35 -7.61
CA ARG A 28 7.19 11.76 -7.36
C ARG A 28 6.34 12.39 -6.25
N SER A 29 5.07 12.04 -6.12
CA SER A 29 4.13 12.61 -5.14
C SER A 29 4.56 12.34 -3.70
N ILE A 30 5.01 11.11 -3.41
CA ILE A 30 5.57 10.73 -2.10
C ILE A 30 6.81 11.59 -1.77
N SER A 31 7.65 11.83 -2.77
CA SER A 31 8.85 12.67 -2.67
C SER A 31 8.51 14.16 -2.50
N THR A 32 7.46 14.67 -3.13
CA THR A 32 7.05 16.09 -3.02
C THR A 32 6.28 16.41 -1.75
N GLU A 33 5.39 15.53 -1.28
CA GLU A 33 4.63 15.77 -0.03
C GLU A 33 5.52 15.77 1.21
N HIS A 34 6.59 14.97 1.18
CA HIS A 34 7.61 14.95 2.22
C HIS A 34 8.83 15.78 1.83
N GLY A 35 8.85 16.37 0.63
CA GLY A 35 10.00 17.06 0.05
C GLY A 35 10.39 18.30 0.84
N ASP A 36 9.43 19.10 1.29
CA ASP A 36 9.68 20.26 2.14
C ASP A 36 10.19 19.84 3.53
N VAL A 37 9.66 18.74 4.07
CA VAL A 37 10.10 18.18 5.36
C VAL A 37 11.53 17.65 5.22
N VAL A 38 11.81 16.86 4.19
CA VAL A 38 13.13 16.33 3.87
C VAL A 38 14.12 17.46 3.57
N GLN A 39 13.72 18.48 2.81
CA GLN A 39 14.58 19.62 2.47
C GLN A 39 14.82 20.54 3.67
N SER A 40 13.84 20.72 4.56
CA SER A 40 14.03 21.42 5.83
C SER A 40 14.96 20.66 6.78
N ILE A 41 14.80 19.33 6.88
CA ILE A 41 15.69 18.46 7.65
C ILE A 41 17.10 18.49 7.06
N LEU A 42 17.25 18.39 5.74
CA LEU A 42 18.55 18.45 5.05
C LEU A 42 19.22 19.82 5.21
N LYS A 43 18.46 20.91 5.15
CA LYS A 43 19.00 22.26 5.45
C LYS A 43 19.49 22.35 6.89
N THR A 44 18.72 21.86 7.86
CA THR A 44 19.14 21.80 9.27
C THR A 44 20.38 20.92 9.47
N VAL A 45 20.48 19.78 8.80
CA VAL A 45 21.65 18.88 8.88
C VAL A 45 22.89 19.51 8.22
N CYS A 46 22.74 20.18 7.08
CA CYS A 46 23.85 20.81 6.37
C CYS A 46 24.38 22.06 7.08
N SER A 47 23.50 22.89 7.67
CA SER A 47 23.90 24.11 8.38
C SER A 47 24.62 23.85 9.71
N HIS A 48 24.53 22.63 10.26
CA HIS A 48 25.11 22.28 11.56
C HIS A 48 26.37 21.39 11.48
N LYS A 49 26.90 21.12 10.28
CA LYS A 49 28.22 20.48 10.13
C LYS A 49 29.39 21.33 10.67
N GLU A 50 29.18 22.64 10.88
CA GLU A 50 30.23 23.59 11.25
C GLU A 50 30.26 23.98 12.74
N ARG A 51 29.26 23.58 13.54
CA ARG A 51 29.26 23.77 15.01
C ARG A 51 29.02 22.44 15.66
N GLY A 52 29.98 21.97 16.47
CA GLY A 52 29.86 20.72 17.22
C GLY A 52 28.62 20.71 18.11
N ASP A 53 27.53 20.17 17.59
CA ASP A 53 26.22 20.16 18.24
C ASP A 53 25.75 18.71 18.40
N GLY A 54 25.96 18.18 19.61
CA GLY A 54 25.60 16.80 19.97
C GLY A 54 24.10 16.53 19.95
N VAL A 55 23.25 17.57 19.91
CA VAL A 55 21.79 17.45 19.93
C VAL A 55 21.26 16.95 18.58
N LEU A 56 21.72 17.50 17.46
CA LEU A 56 21.30 17.03 16.12
C LEU A 56 21.78 15.62 15.81
N LYS A 57 22.99 15.26 16.24
CA LYS A 57 23.48 13.89 16.13
C LYS A 57 22.58 12.91 16.90
N LYS A 58 22.05 13.34 18.05
CA LYS A 58 21.09 12.58 18.85
C LYS A 58 19.73 12.46 18.15
N ASP A 59 19.20 13.54 17.60
CA ASP A 59 17.89 13.51 16.90
C ASP A 59 17.93 12.65 15.63
N VAL A 60 19.00 12.77 14.83
CA VAL A 60 19.23 11.89 13.66
C VAL A 60 19.37 10.44 14.10
N SER A 61 20.13 10.17 15.17
CA SER A 61 20.25 8.80 15.70
C SER A 61 18.90 8.24 16.17
N LYS A 62 18.05 9.07 16.77
CA LYS A 62 16.70 8.69 17.19
C LYS A 62 15.82 8.34 16.00
N LEU A 63 15.81 9.16 14.94
CA LEU A 63 15.08 8.87 13.71
C LEU A 63 15.55 7.57 13.05
N ILE A 64 16.87 7.32 13.02
CA ILE A 64 17.42 6.06 12.51
C ILE A 64 16.86 4.88 13.32
N THR A 65 16.88 4.97 14.65
CA THR A 65 16.34 3.90 15.50
C THR A 65 14.84 3.70 15.30
N GLU A 66 14.06 4.76 15.13
CA GLU A 66 12.61 4.67 14.86
C GLU A 66 12.35 4.01 13.50
N ILE A 67 13.07 4.38 12.45
CA ILE A 67 12.97 3.74 11.12
C ILE A 67 13.33 2.26 11.22
N THR A 68 14.47 1.92 11.84
CA THR A 68 14.88 0.52 12.01
C THR A 68 13.83 -0.28 12.78
N ASN A 69 13.25 0.28 13.85
CA ASN A 69 12.19 -0.38 14.60
C ASN A 69 10.94 -0.61 13.73
N MET A 70 10.50 0.40 12.97
CA MET A 70 9.37 0.27 12.05
C MET A 70 9.63 -0.79 10.97
N GLU A 71 10.83 -0.85 10.40
CA GLU A 71 11.22 -1.89 9.43
C GLU A 71 11.18 -3.29 10.05
N THR A 72 11.66 -3.44 11.29
CA THR A 72 11.60 -4.72 12.01
C THR A 72 10.17 -5.15 12.30
N ASP A 73 9.31 -4.21 12.68
CA ASP A 73 7.89 -4.48 12.93
C ASP A 73 7.16 -4.82 11.65
N LEU A 74 7.41 -4.11 10.54
CA LEU A 74 6.86 -4.45 9.22
C LEU A 74 7.26 -5.86 8.81
N ARG A 75 8.55 -6.21 8.90
CA ARG A 75 9.03 -7.57 8.61
C ARG A 75 8.34 -8.62 9.47
N ARG A 76 8.16 -8.33 10.77
CA ARG A 76 7.46 -9.22 11.70
C ARG A 76 5.99 -9.37 11.32
N GLN A 77 5.30 -8.29 10.95
CA GLN A 77 3.90 -8.33 10.54
C GLN A 77 3.70 -9.08 9.23
N THR A 78 4.57 -8.87 8.23
CA THR A 78 4.57 -9.64 6.98
C THR A 78 4.78 -11.13 7.27
N LYS A 79 5.67 -11.49 8.20
CA LYS A 79 5.88 -12.90 8.57
C LYS A 79 4.67 -13.52 9.28
N ILE A 80 3.94 -12.76 10.09
CA ILE A 80 2.78 -13.26 10.86
C ILE A 80 1.52 -13.35 10.01
N SER A 81 1.31 -12.38 9.11
CA SER A 81 0.13 -12.31 8.26
C SER A 81 0.31 -13.02 6.93
N GLU A 82 1.56 -13.21 6.51
CA GLU A 82 1.95 -13.70 5.19
C GLU A 82 1.43 -12.83 4.04
N ILE A 83 1.18 -11.56 4.37
CA ILE A 83 0.80 -10.52 3.44
C ILE A 83 2.02 -9.64 3.23
N SER A 84 2.46 -9.57 1.98
CA SER A 84 3.59 -8.75 1.54
C SER A 84 3.06 -7.61 0.69
N LEU A 85 3.40 -6.38 1.06
CA LEU A 85 3.12 -5.20 0.23
C LEU A 85 4.31 -4.94 -0.67
N SER A 86 4.07 -4.80 -1.98
CA SER A 86 5.10 -4.51 -2.98
C SER A 86 5.13 -3.04 -3.37
N GLU A 87 3.99 -2.38 -3.38
CA GLU A 87 3.87 -0.99 -3.80
C GLU A 87 2.85 -0.26 -2.91
N CYS A 88 3.17 0.99 -2.59
CA CYS A 88 2.27 1.91 -1.90
C CYS A 88 2.37 3.25 -2.60
N CYS A 89 1.23 3.69 -3.11
CA CYS A 89 1.06 4.95 -3.82
C CYS A 89 0.09 5.84 -3.03
N VAL A 90 0.45 7.11 -2.88
CA VAL A 90 -0.39 8.11 -2.21
C VAL A 90 -0.46 9.35 -3.07
N LYS A 91 -1.68 9.82 -3.32
CA LYS A 91 -1.98 11.01 -4.10
C LYS A 91 -2.93 11.91 -3.32
N THR A 92 -2.51 13.12 -2.97
CA THR A 92 -3.45 14.12 -2.44
C THR A 92 -4.39 14.57 -3.54
N LEU A 93 -5.68 14.31 -3.37
CA LEU A 93 -6.74 14.74 -4.30
C LEU A 93 -7.19 16.16 -3.97
N GLU A 94 -7.33 16.46 -2.68
CA GLU A 94 -7.78 17.77 -2.22
C GLU A 94 -7.14 18.11 -0.87
N LYS A 95 -6.70 19.35 -0.72
CA LYS A 95 -6.16 19.88 0.54
C LYS A 95 -6.77 21.23 0.85
N ARG A 96 -7.62 21.26 1.87
CA ARG A 96 -8.23 22.45 2.46
C ARG A 96 -7.62 22.71 3.83
N LYS A 97 -7.92 23.87 4.42
CA LYS A 97 -7.37 24.30 5.71
C LYS A 97 -7.59 23.30 6.86
N ARG A 98 -8.70 22.56 6.83
CA ARG A 98 -9.13 21.62 7.89
C ARG A 98 -9.45 20.22 7.38
N GLU A 99 -9.32 19.98 6.08
CA GLU A 99 -9.74 18.74 5.44
C GLU A 99 -8.72 18.36 4.37
N THR A 100 -8.25 17.13 4.39
CA THR A 100 -7.38 16.58 3.34
C THR A 100 -7.97 15.25 2.85
N ILE A 101 -8.01 15.08 1.53
CA ILE A 101 -8.45 13.86 0.89
C ILE A 101 -7.26 13.27 0.14
N GLN A 102 -6.87 12.06 0.51
CA GLN A 102 -5.77 11.32 -0.10
C GLN A 102 -6.29 10.01 -0.70
N GLN A 103 -5.87 9.71 -1.91
CA GLN A 103 -6.08 8.41 -2.54
C GLN A 103 -4.86 7.54 -2.29
N TYR A 104 -5.08 6.37 -1.70
CA TYR A 104 -4.06 5.36 -1.47
C TYR A 104 -4.28 4.21 -2.45
N ARG A 105 -3.18 3.69 -3.01
CA ARG A 105 -3.18 2.46 -3.80
C ARG A 105 -2.09 1.55 -3.26
N LEU A 106 -2.50 0.38 -2.77
CA LEU A 106 -1.62 -0.63 -2.19
C LEU A 106 -1.64 -1.86 -3.09
N SER A 107 -0.47 -2.33 -3.51
CA SER A 107 -0.34 -3.59 -4.24
C SER A 107 0.45 -4.58 -3.39
N GLY A 108 0.08 -5.84 -3.46
CA GLY A 108 0.73 -6.87 -2.68
C GLY A 108 0.33 -8.28 -3.06
N HIS A 109 0.87 -9.23 -2.32
CA HIS A 109 0.55 -10.64 -2.49
C HIS A 109 0.36 -11.34 -1.15
N CYS A 110 -0.44 -12.40 -1.18
CA CYS A 110 -0.70 -13.32 -0.09
C CYS A 110 -0.71 -14.74 -0.67
N ARG A 111 0.35 -15.51 -0.43
CA ARG A 111 0.55 -16.85 -1.01
C ARG A 111 0.47 -16.84 -2.54
N PHE A 112 -0.60 -17.42 -3.10
CA PHE A 112 -0.84 -17.55 -4.54
C PHE A 112 -1.79 -16.46 -5.05
N LEU A 113 -2.12 -15.49 -4.21
CA LEU A 113 -2.99 -14.37 -4.49
C LEU A 113 -2.18 -13.09 -4.68
N SER A 114 -2.43 -12.38 -5.75
CA SER A 114 -2.03 -10.98 -5.90
C SER A 114 -3.25 -10.08 -5.69
N PHE A 115 -3.05 -8.92 -5.09
CA PHE A 115 -4.12 -7.96 -4.87
C PHE A 115 -3.65 -6.53 -5.07
N GLN A 116 -4.60 -5.68 -5.41
CA GLN A 116 -4.47 -4.23 -5.38
C GLN A 116 -5.69 -3.66 -4.65
N VAL A 117 -5.45 -2.74 -3.73
CA VAL A 117 -6.48 -2.04 -2.95
C VAL A 117 -6.30 -0.56 -3.18
N GLU A 118 -7.33 0.10 -3.70
CA GLU A 118 -7.39 1.54 -3.85
C GLU A 118 -8.46 2.12 -2.94
N PHE A 119 -8.14 3.15 -2.15
CA PHE A 119 -9.08 3.76 -1.23
C PHE A 119 -8.86 5.25 -1.04
N ALA A 120 -9.94 5.99 -0.82
CA ALA A 120 -9.87 7.39 -0.45
C ALA A 120 -9.94 7.54 1.08
N LEU A 121 -8.99 8.28 1.64
CA LEU A 121 -8.90 8.61 3.05
C LEU A 121 -9.18 10.10 3.22
N THR A 122 -10.26 10.41 3.95
CA THR A 122 -10.60 11.78 4.32
C THR A 122 -10.17 12.03 5.77
N GLU A 123 -9.33 13.05 5.94
CA GLU A 123 -8.83 13.52 7.22
C GLU A 123 -9.39 14.89 7.51
N ILE A 124 -10.11 15.03 8.62
CA ILE A 124 -10.69 16.29 9.06
C ILE A 124 -10.05 16.65 10.40
N GLN A 125 -9.38 17.80 10.43
CA GLN A 125 -8.76 18.37 11.61
C GLN A 125 -9.60 19.55 12.09
N ASP A 126 -10.28 19.37 13.21
CA ASP A 126 -10.94 20.47 13.93
C ASP A 126 -10.15 20.85 15.19
N SER A 127 -10.52 21.92 15.87
CA SER A 127 -9.73 22.48 16.99
C SER A 127 -9.46 21.49 18.13
N ASP A 128 -10.36 20.53 18.37
CA ASP A 128 -10.25 19.52 19.44
C ASP A 128 -10.34 18.06 18.96
N SER A 129 -10.53 17.81 17.66
CA SER A 129 -10.75 16.44 17.16
C SER A 129 -10.09 16.19 15.81
N PHE A 130 -9.51 15.00 15.67
CA PHE A 130 -8.99 14.48 14.41
C PHE A 130 -9.84 13.28 13.98
N LEU A 131 -10.51 13.41 12.83
CA LEU A 131 -11.31 12.35 12.24
C LEU A 131 -10.60 11.83 10.99
N ARG A 132 -10.44 10.51 10.88
CA ARG A 132 -9.92 9.84 9.69
C ARG A 132 -10.90 8.76 9.26
N LYS A 133 -11.37 8.81 8.02
CA LYS A 133 -12.40 7.88 7.51
C LYS A 133 -12.09 7.47 6.08
N VAL A 134 -12.24 6.18 5.80
CA VAL A 134 -12.24 5.66 4.43
C VAL A 134 -13.57 6.02 3.77
N THR A 135 -13.51 6.84 2.74
CA THR A 135 -14.69 7.36 2.02
C THR A 135 -14.99 6.60 0.74
N ASP A 136 -13.98 5.95 0.18
CA ASP A 136 -14.10 5.09 -1.00
C ASP A 136 -13.14 3.90 -0.90
N LEU A 137 -13.49 2.75 -1.49
CA LEU A 137 -12.69 1.53 -1.46
C LEU A 137 -13.01 0.67 -2.69
N ASN A 138 -11.97 0.35 -3.46
CA ASN A 138 -11.98 -0.51 -4.63
C ASN A 138 -10.88 -1.58 -4.48
N ILE A 139 -11.18 -2.82 -4.87
CA ILE A 139 -10.29 -3.96 -4.66
C ILE A 139 -10.23 -4.80 -5.92
N ILE A 140 -9.03 -4.99 -6.43
CA ILE A 140 -8.72 -5.90 -7.51
C ILE A 140 -7.97 -7.08 -6.92
N VAL A 141 -8.41 -8.29 -7.23
CA VAL A 141 -7.79 -9.52 -6.77
C VAL A 141 -7.54 -10.43 -7.96
N ASP A 142 -6.32 -10.96 -8.06
CA ASP A 142 -5.93 -11.92 -9.09
C ASP A 142 -5.41 -13.21 -8.45
N GLY A 143 -5.96 -14.33 -8.91
CA GLY A 143 -5.64 -15.66 -8.41
C GLY A 143 -6.66 -16.72 -8.87
N ALA A 144 -6.16 -17.88 -9.30
CA ALA A 144 -7.00 -18.97 -9.81
C ALA A 144 -8.04 -19.47 -8.81
N GLU A 145 -7.75 -19.37 -7.51
CA GLU A 145 -8.62 -19.79 -6.41
C GLU A 145 -9.69 -18.74 -6.03
N PHE A 146 -9.67 -17.55 -6.66
CA PHE A 146 -10.48 -16.41 -6.21
C PHE A 146 -11.71 -16.07 -7.08
N LYS A 147 -12.02 -16.90 -8.08
CA LYS A 147 -13.20 -16.70 -8.95
C LYS A 147 -14.53 -16.59 -8.18
N ASP A 148 -14.58 -17.14 -6.96
CA ASP A 148 -15.78 -17.13 -6.11
C ASP A 148 -15.80 -16.03 -5.03
N LEU A 149 -14.82 -15.12 -5.01
CA LEU A 149 -14.73 -14.05 -4.00
C LEU A 149 -15.35 -12.72 -4.40
N GLY A 150 -16.03 -12.64 -5.56
CA GLY A 150 -16.74 -11.43 -5.99
C GLY A 150 -17.70 -10.90 -4.92
N ALA A 151 -18.57 -11.75 -4.36
CA ALA A 151 -19.50 -11.35 -3.30
C ALA A 151 -18.80 -10.89 -2.01
N PHE A 152 -17.63 -11.45 -1.71
CA PHE A 152 -16.82 -11.01 -0.57
C PHE A 152 -16.21 -9.63 -0.83
N VAL A 153 -15.61 -9.44 -2.01
CA VAL A 153 -15.00 -8.17 -2.42
C VAL A 153 -16.04 -7.07 -2.43
N SER A 154 -17.18 -7.28 -3.10
CA SER A 154 -18.26 -6.28 -3.14
C SER A 154 -18.73 -5.88 -1.73
N ARG A 155 -18.89 -6.84 -0.82
CA ARG A 155 -19.25 -6.52 0.57
C ARG A 155 -18.17 -5.72 1.30
N VAL A 156 -16.90 -6.00 1.05
CA VAL A 156 -15.78 -5.25 1.64
C VAL A 156 -15.78 -3.81 1.13
N GLU A 157 -15.96 -3.62 -0.18
CA GLU A 157 -16.04 -2.31 -0.84
C GLU A 157 -17.23 -1.51 -0.32
N GLU A 158 -18.42 -2.11 -0.27
CA GLU A 158 -19.65 -1.51 0.27
C GLU A 158 -19.47 -1.06 1.74
N THR A 159 -18.84 -1.89 2.56
CA THR A 159 -18.60 -1.60 3.98
C THR A 159 -17.35 -0.74 4.23
N LYS A 160 -16.53 -0.49 3.20
CA LYS A 160 -15.27 0.27 3.25
C LYS A 160 -14.30 -0.28 4.31
N SER A 161 -14.34 -1.59 4.52
CA SER A 161 -13.65 -2.23 5.64
C SER A 161 -12.34 -2.87 5.22
N LEU A 162 -11.27 -2.06 5.19
CA LEU A 162 -9.89 -2.55 5.00
C LEU A 162 -9.53 -3.65 6.02
N TYR A 163 -10.03 -3.53 7.25
CA TYR A 163 -9.83 -4.55 8.28
C TYR A 163 -10.42 -5.90 7.87
N LEU A 164 -11.66 -5.93 7.37
CA LEU A 164 -12.30 -7.17 6.91
C LEU A 164 -11.52 -7.79 5.76
N PHE A 165 -11.01 -6.97 4.84
CA PHE A 165 -10.17 -7.42 3.74
C PHE A 165 -8.92 -8.16 4.24
N PHE A 166 -8.04 -7.46 4.95
CA PHE A 166 -6.75 -8.00 5.38
C PHE A 166 -6.91 -9.15 6.39
N ARG A 167 -7.93 -9.12 7.25
CA ARG A 167 -8.24 -10.25 8.13
C ARG A 167 -8.58 -11.51 7.33
N THR A 168 -9.37 -11.36 6.27
CA THR A 168 -9.78 -12.50 5.43
C THR A 168 -8.61 -13.04 4.63
N LEU A 169 -7.75 -12.17 4.09
CA LEU A 169 -6.51 -12.59 3.41
C LEU A 169 -5.60 -13.42 4.34
N ARG A 170 -5.42 -12.97 5.58
CA ARG A 170 -4.64 -13.73 6.57
C ARG A 170 -5.24 -15.12 6.81
N LEU A 171 -6.55 -15.20 7.03
CA LEU A 171 -7.23 -16.48 7.23
C LEU A 171 -7.10 -17.39 6.01
N PHE A 172 -7.19 -16.83 4.80
CA PHE A 172 -6.95 -17.56 3.56
C PHE A 172 -5.53 -18.16 3.54
N SER A 173 -4.52 -17.37 3.90
CA SER A 173 -3.12 -17.83 4.00
C SER A 173 -2.96 -19.00 4.95
N ASP A 174 -3.52 -18.89 6.16
CA ASP A 174 -3.49 -19.94 7.18
C ASP A 174 -4.11 -21.25 6.65
N ARG A 175 -5.24 -21.15 5.94
CA ARG A 175 -5.92 -22.31 5.34
C ARG A 175 -5.14 -22.94 4.19
N CYS A 176 -4.47 -22.15 3.36
CA CYS A 176 -3.59 -22.67 2.31
C CYS A 176 -2.49 -23.55 2.92
N ASP A 177 -1.95 -23.14 4.06
CA ASP A 177 -0.91 -23.88 4.76
C ASP A 177 -1.38 -25.17 5.42
N GLU A 178 -2.54 -25.14 6.05
CA GLU A 178 -3.20 -26.35 6.57
C GLU A 178 -3.46 -27.34 5.43
N ARG A 179 -3.99 -26.86 4.30
CA ARG A 179 -4.26 -27.67 3.11
C ARG A 179 -2.97 -28.29 2.57
N ALA A 180 -1.90 -27.50 2.40
CA ALA A 180 -0.62 -27.98 1.90
C ALA A 180 0.02 -29.04 2.82
N ARG A 181 -0.02 -28.82 4.15
CA ARG A 181 0.47 -29.79 5.14
C ARG A 181 -0.34 -31.09 5.10
N THR A 182 -1.66 -30.99 5.03
CA THR A 182 -2.57 -32.14 4.95
C THR A 182 -2.33 -32.96 3.69
N PHE A 183 -2.24 -32.32 2.53
CA PHE A 183 -1.93 -33.01 1.27
C PHE A 183 -0.56 -33.70 1.31
N ARG A 184 0.46 -33.06 1.88
CA ARG A 184 1.79 -33.68 2.02
C ARG A 184 1.75 -34.91 2.92
N TYR A 185 1.02 -34.85 4.03
CA TYR A 185 0.83 -35.99 4.93
C TYR A 185 0.21 -37.18 4.21
N PHE A 186 -0.87 -36.97 3.46
CA PHE A 186 -1.53 -38.04 2.72
C PHE A 186 -0.72 -38.55 1.51
N LYS A 187 0.09 -37.70 0.86
CA LYS A 187 1.00 -38.14 -0.22
C LYS A 187 2.23 -38.89 0.29
N GLY A 188 2.73 -38.57 1.49
CA GLY A 188 3.86 -39.26 2.11
C GLY A 188 3.46 -40.49 2.93
N GLY A 189 2.17 -40.80 3.03
CA GLY A 189 1.61 -41.86 3.87
C GLY A 189 1.41 -43.22 3.21
N TRP A 190 1.99 -43.47 2.02
CA TRP A 190 2.05 -44.81 1.40
C TRP A 190 3.32 -44.95 0.56
N LEU A 191 4.41 -45.41 1.21
CA LEU A 191 5.38 -46.43 0.79
C LEU A 191 6.43 -46.60 1.90
#